data_AF-A0A6A6NBI7-F1
#
_entry.id   AF-A0A6A6NBI7-F1
#
_cell.length_a   1.000
_cell.length_b   1.000
_cell.length_c   1.000
_cell.angle_alpha   90.00
_cell.angle_beta   90.00
_cell.angle_gamma   90.00
#
_symmetry.space_group_name_H-M   'P 1'
#
loop_
_entity.id
_entity.type
_entity.pdbx_description
1 polymer ?
#
loop_
_entity_poly.entity_id
_entity_poly.type
_entity_poly.pdbx_seq_one_letter_code
_entity_poly.pdbx_strand_id
1 'polypeptide(L)'
;MSEYANKKTRGAFIAAVFAMQGFGILAGGIFAIILSSAFRARFDAPAYEDEDAETARYTALVAKNAKQAASDMSKVLQVDLEAEEQKVQQLAQDQSNSFGLFSKEFLRRHGIHLLGTTTTWFLLDIAFYSQNLFQKDIFSAIGWIPSAKTMNAIEEVYRIARAQTLIALCSTVPGYWFTVAFIDKMGRFAIQLMGFFFMTVFMFALAIPYNHWTHKDNRIGFVCDVLINLLLCKLWTYATTFVVPAEIFPARLRSTCHGISAASGKLGAIVGAFGFLYLAQNKDKAKADAGYPAGIGVRNSLIVLGVINFLGILFTFLVPESKGKSLEDLSGENEDDNQPGEQGSHNSRTVPV
;
A
#
# COMPACT_ATOMS: atom_id res chain seq x y z
N MET A 1 11.29 4.60 -16.19
CA MET A 1 9.91 4.28 -16.63
C MET A 1 8.97 5.48 -16.58
N SER A 2 8.86 6.22 -15.47
CA SER A 2 8.02 7.44 -15.42
C SER A 2 8.54 8.60 -16.29
N GLU A 3 9.85 8.66 -16.54
CA GLU A 3 10.51 9.70 -17.33
C GLU A 3 10.17 9.68 -18.82
N TYR A 4 9.85 8.50 -19.36
CA TYR A 4 9.49 8.35 -20.78
C TYR A 4 7.97 8.43 -21.02
N ALA A 5 7.18 8.59 -19.96
CA ALA A 5 5.72 8.63 -20.05
C ALA A 5 5.22 10.05 -20.36
N ASN A 6 4.23 10.14 -21.26
CA ASN A 6 3.61 11.41 -21.63
C ASN A 6 3.02 12.13 -20.40
N LYS A 7 3.27 13.44 -20.28
CA LYS A 7 2.79 14.30 -19.18
C LYS A 7 1.29 14.17 -18.91
N LYS A 8 0.49 13.83 -19.94
CA LYS A 8 -0.97 13.62 -19.82
C LYS A 8 -1.41 12.25 -19.27
N THR A 9 -0.56 11.22 -19.34
CA THR A 9 -0.91 9.82 -19.01
C THR A 9 0.08 9.15 -18.05
N ARG A 10 1.09 9.88 -17.57
CA ARG A 10 2.13 9.38 -16.67
C ARG A 10 1.55 8.80 -15.38
N GLY A 11 0.54 9.46 -14.80
CA GLY A 11 -0.11 8.99 -13.58
C GLY A 11 -0.77 7.64 -13.79
N ALA A 12 -1.55 7.51 -14.86
CA ALA A 12 -2.22 6.26 -15.23
C ALA A 12 -1.20 5.14 -15.49
N PHE A 13 -0.08 5.42 -16.14
CA PHE A 13 0.95 4.41 -16.41
C PHE A 13 1.61 3.90 -15.12
N ILE A 14 2.05 4.79 -14.22
CA ILE A 14 2.65 4.40 -12.93
C ILE A 14 1.62 3.66 -12.06
N ALA A 15 0.38 4.15 -12.02
CA ALA A 15 -0.71 3.51 -11.29
C ALA A 15 -1.05 2.12 -11.87
N ALA A 16 -0.95 1.92 -13.19
CA ALA A 16 -1.25 0.64 -13.84
C ALA A 16 -0.22 -0.44 -13.49
N VAL A 17 1.07 -0.08 -13.45
CA VAL A 17 2.13 -0.99 -12.98
C VAL A 17 1.84 -1.43 -11.54
N PHE A 18 1.45 -0.50 -10.68
CA PHE A 18 1.09 -0.80 -9.30
C PHE A 18 -0.21 -1.62 -9.19
N ALA A 19 -1.20 -1.36 -10.05
CA ALA A 19 -2.48 -2.06 -10.09
C ALA A 19 -2.33 -3.57 -10.37
N MET A 20 -1.24 -3.99 -11.03
CA MET A 20 -0.94 -5.40 -11.26
C MET A 20 -0.82 -6.23 -9.97
N GLN A 21 -0.53 -5.57 -8.83
CA GLN A 21 -0.58 -6.21 -7.51
C GLN A 21 -1.96 -6.86 -7.24
N GLY A 22 -3.05 -6.24 -7.69
CA GLY A 22 -4.40 -6.76 -7.50
C GLY A 22 -4.62 -8.12 -8.18
N PHE A 23 -4.14 -8.28 -9.41
CA PHE A 23 -4.19 -9.56 -10.12
C PHE A 23 -3.30 -10.62 -9.47
N GLY A 24 -2.14 -10.23 -8.93
CA GLY A 24 -1.28 -11.13 -8.17
C GLY A 24 -1.98 -11.68 -6.92
N ILE A 25 -2.69 -10.83 -6.18
CA ILE A 25 -3.48 -11.24 -5.00
C ILE A 25 -4.61 -12.19 -5.42
N LEU A 26 -5.31 -11.89 -6.52
CA LEU A 26 -6.40 -12.73 -7.02
C LEU A 26 -5.90 -14.12 -7.45
N ALA A 27 -4.81 -14.17 -8.22
CA ALA A 27 -4.19 -15.43 -8.64
C ALA A 27 -3.70 -16.25 -7.45
N GLY A 28 -3.06 -15.60 -6.46
CA GLY A 28 -2.62 -16.25 -5.22
C GLY A 28 -3.80 -16.82 -4.42
N GLY A 29 -4.91 -16.09 -4.32
CA GLY A 29 -6.13 -16.56 -3.68
C GLY A 29 -6.75 -17.79 -4.36
N ILE A 30 -6.85 -17.77 -5.70
CA ILE A 30 -7.33 -18.91 -6.50
C ILE A 30 -6.43 -20.14 -6.27
N PHE A 31 -5.11 -19.96 -6.33
CA PHE A 31 -4.16 -21.04 -6.10
C PHE A 31 -4.29 -21.63 -4.69
N ALA A 32 -4.43 -20.77 -3.67
CA ALA A 32 -4.64 -21.20 -2.28
C ALA A 32 -5.95 -21.99 -2.11
N ILE A 33 -7.04 -21.58 -2.78
CA ILE A 33 -8.32 -22.30 -2.78
C ILE A 33 -8.16 -23.69 -3.42
N ILE A 34 -7.50 -23.78 -4.57
CA ILE A 34 -7.28 -25.05 -5.27
C ILE A 34 -6.47 -25.99 -4.36
N LEU A 35 -5.34 -25.53 -3.83
CA LEU A 35 -4.47 -26.34 -2.99
C LEU A 35 -5.17 -26.78 -1.69
N SER A 36 -5.80 -25.85 -0.96
CA SER A 36 -6.52 -26.19 0.27
C SER A 36 -7.70 -27.12 0.02
N SER A 37 -8.42 -26.99 -1.11
CA SER A 37 -9.50 -27.91 -1.47
C SER A 37 -8.99 -29.33 -1.77
N ALA A 38 -7.85 -29.46 -2.45
CA ALA A 38 -7.23 -30.75 -2.74
C ALA A 38 -6.75 -31.43 -1.44
N PHE A 39 -6.14 -30.66 -0.53
CA PHE A 39 -5.71 -31.16 0.77
C PHE A 39 -6.91 -31.61 1.62
N ARG A 40 -7.99 -30.82 1.63
CA ARG A 40 -9.22 -31.16 2.37
C ARG A 40 -9.91 -32.40 1.83
N ALA A 41 -9.83 -32.65 0.52
CA ALA A 41 -10.39 -33.85 -0.11
C ALA A 41 -9.53 -35.11 0.16
N ARG A 42 -8.24 -34.93 0.47
CA ARG A 42 -7.28 -36.04 0.57
C ARG A 42 -6.89 -36.40 2.01
N PHE A 43 -6.95 -35.45 2.93
CA PHE A 43 -6.52 -35.61 4.32
C PHE A 43 -7.65 -35.21 5.27
N ASP A 44 -8.00 -36.12 6.18
CA ASP A 44 -8.98 -35.85 7.24
C ASP A 44 -8.24 -35.26 8.45
N ALA A 45 -8.29 -33.94 8.59
CA ALA A 45 -7.57 -33.21 9.63
C ALA A 45 -8.48 -32.97 10.85
N PRO A 46 -8.02 -33.29 12.08
CA PRO A 46 -8.78 -33.08 13.30
C PRO A 46 -8.99 -31.58 13.58
N ALA A 47 -9.99 -31.26 14.41
CA ALA A 47 -10.28 -29.88 14.80
C ALA A 47 -9.22 -29.34 15.77
N TYR A 48 -9.06 -28.01 15.83
CA TYR A 48 -8.09 -27.36 16.72
C TYR A 48 -8.29 -27.67 18.21
N GLU A 49 -9.50 -28.07 18.64
CA GLU A 49 -9.76 -28.49 20.02
C GLU A 49 -9.25 -29.89 20.36
N ASP A 50 -9.00 -30.73 19.35
CA ASP A 50 -8.60 -32.13 19.53
C ASP A 50 -7.07 -32.34 19.50
N GLU A 51 -6.28 -31.26 19.42
CA GLU A 51 -4.84 -31.32 19.18
C GLU A 51 -4.02 -30.91 20.42
N ASP A 52 -3.68 -31.88 21.27
CA ASP A 52 -2.56 -31.82 22.23
C ASP A 52 -1.31 -32.42 21.57
N ALA A 53 -0.53 -31.65 20.80
CA ALA A 53 0.86 -32.00 20.47
C ALA A 53 1.67 -30.83 19.87
N GLU A 54 2.57 -30.27 20.67
CA GLU A 54 3.79 -29.65 20.14
C GLU A 54 4.59 -30.68 19.28
N THR A 55 5.43 -30.18 18.37
CA THR A 55 6.64 -30.88 17.85
C THR A 55 6.62 -31.60 16.48
N ALA A 56 5.79 -31.21 15.49
CA ALA A 56 6.03 -31.65 14.09
C ALA A 56 7.14 -30.82 13.38
N ARG A 57 7.43 -29.62 13.88
CA ARG A 57 8.39 -28.66 13.27
C ARG A 57 9.87 -28.98 13.56
N TYR A 58 10.17 -29.80 14.57
CA TYR A 58 11.55 -30.15 14.94
C TYR A 58 12.17 -31.21 13.99
N THR A 59 11.34 -32.10 13.44
CA THR A 59 11.79 -33.19 12.55
C THR A 59 12.04 -32.73 11.10
N ALA A 60 11.35 -31.68 10.63
CA ALA A 60 11.59 -31.12 9.30
C ALA A 60 12.89 -30.27 9.21
N LEU A 61 13.43 -29.84 10.34
CA LEU A 61 14.61 -28.96 10.43
C LEU A 61 15.96 -29.68 10.41
N VAL A 62 16.01 -31.02 10.28
CA VAL A 62 17.27 -31.78 10.24
C VAL A 62 17.41 -32.63 8.98
N ALA A 63 16.99 -32.10 7.83
CA ALA A 63 17.45 -32.56 6.52
C ALA A 63 18.34 -31.47 5.90
N LYS A 64 19.60 -31.47 6.32
CA LYS A 64 20.69 -30.61 5.83
C LYS A 64 20.73 -30.62 4.29
N ASN A 65 20.39 -29.51 3.64
CA ASN A 65 21.07 -29.11 2.41
C ASN A 65 20.90 -27.61 2.06
N ALA A 66 21.57 -26.75 2.81
CA ALA A 66 21.56 -25.29 2.59
C ALA A 66 22.49 -24.82 1.44
N LYS A 67 23.23 -25.73 0.78
CA LYS A 67 24.23 -25.36 -0.24
C LYS A 67 23.73 -25.35 -1.68
N GLN A 68 22.56 -25.92 -1.96
CA GLN A 68 22.05 -26.06 -3.33
C GLN A 68 20.97 -25.03 -3.70
N ALA A 69 20.44 -24.27 -2.73
CA ALA A 69 19.46 -23.21 -2.96
C ALA A 69 20.08 -21.85 -3.33
N ALA A 70 21.41 -21.68 -3.19
CA ALA A 70 22.11 -20.41 -3.45
C ALA A 70 22.72 -20.30 -4.86
N SER A 71 22.62 -21.35 -5.70
CA SER A 71 23.35 -21.46 -6.97
C SER A 71 22.55 -21.13 -8.25
N ASP A 72 21.22 -21.03 -8.18
CA ASP A 72 20.37 -20.96 -9.40
C ASP A 72 19.66 -19.61 -9.62
N MET A 73 20.09 -18.55 -8.95
CA MET A 73 19.50 -17.20 -9.05
C MET A 73 20.36 -16.20 -9.84
N SER A 74 21.45 -16.64 -10.49
CA SER A 74 22.39 -15.76 -11.22
C SER A 74 22.42 -15.99 -12.74
N LYS A 75 21.48 -16.75 -13.30
CA LYS A 75 21.36 -16.93 -14.75
C LYS A 75 19.97 -16.51 -15.18
N VAL A 76 19.95 -15.40 -15.92
CA VAL A 76 18.89 -14.85 -16.78
C VAL A 76 18.65 -13.41 -16.39
N LEU A 77 19.42 -12.52 -17.02
CA LEU A 77 19.04 -11.17 -17.46
C LEU A 77 20.25 -10.59 -18.21
N GLN A 78 20.41 -11.03 -19.47
CA GLN A 78 21.22 -10.30 -20.44
C GLN A 78 20.29 -9.35 -21.16
N VAL A 79 20.46 -8.05 -20.90
CA VAL A 79 19.96 -7.00 -21.80
C VAL A 79 21.04 -5.92 -21.82
N ASP A 80 21.74 -5.82 -22.95
CA ASP A 80 22.59 -4.69 -23.29
C ASP A 80 21.71 -3.48 -23.62
N LEU A 81 22.05 -2.34 -23.03
CA LEU A 81 21.41 -1.04 -23.31
C LEU A 81 22.51 -0.10 -23.84
N GLU A 82 22.51 0.14 -25.14
CA GLU A 82 23.34 1.16 -25.77
C GLU A 82 22.82 2.56 -25.37
N ALA A 83 23.70 3.37 -24.78
CA ALA A 83 23.42 4.73 -24.35
C ALA A 83 23.61 5.72 -25.51
N GLU A 84 22.61 6.56 -25.80
CA GLU A 84 22.80 7.76 -26.62
C GLU A 84 23.68 8.78 -25.86
N GLU A 85 25.00 8.70 -26.03
CA GLU A 85 26.02 9.52 -25.35
C GLU A 85 25.82 11.05 -25.49
N GLN A 86 25.12 11.50 -26.54
CA GLN A 86 24.93 12.92 -26.83
C GLN A 86 23.91 13.62 -25.91
N LYS A 87 22.91 12.92 -25.35
CA LYS A 87 21.98 13.49 -24.34
C LYS A 87 22.58 13.50 -22.93
N VAL A 88 23.46 12.53 -22.64
CA VAL A 88 24.15 12.40 -21.35
C VAL A 88 25.14 13.56 -21.15
N GLN A 89 25.81 14.01 -22.21
CA GLN A 89 26.75 15.14 -22.16
C GLN A 89 26.05 16.49 -21.92
N GLN A 90 24.86 16.72 -22.50
CA GLN A 90 24.08 17.94 -22.23
C GLN A 90 23.57 17.97 -20.78
N LEU A 91 23.09 16.84 -20.25
CA LEU A 91 22.67 16.71 -18.85
C LEU A 91 23.83 16.81 -17.84
N ALA A 92 25.05 16.48 -18.25
CA ALA A 92 26.25 16.60 -17.42
C ALA A 92 26.77 18.05 -17.33
N GLN A 93 26.36 18.93 -18.25
CA GLN A 93 26.83 20.31 -18.34
C GLN A 93 26.04 21.28 -17.45
N ASP A 94 24.78 20.96 -17.09
CA ASP A 94 23.93 21.77 -16.22
C ASP A 94 24.31 21.61 -14.73
N GLN A 95 25.40 22.27 -14.34
CA GLN A 95 25.82 22.41 -12.94
C GLN A 95 24.94 23.34 -12.09
N SER A 96 23.94 24.00 -12.67
CA SER A 96 23.12 25.05 -12.03
C SER A 96 22.31 24.57 -10.83
N ASN A 97 22.23 23.25 -10.63
CA ASN A 97 21.20 22.64 -9.80
C ASN A 97 21.79 21.65 -8.78
N SER A 98 23.04 21.85 -8.36
CA SER A 98 23.90 20.87 -7.65
C SER A 98 23.67 20.74 -6.13
N PHE A 99 22.42 20.78 -5.65
CA PHE A 99 22.14 20.58 -4.23
C PHE A 99 21.88 19.10 -3.89
N GLY A 100 22.51 18.60 -2.83
CA GLY A 100 22.30 17.23 -2.31
C GLY A 100 21.09 17.10 -1.39
N LEU A 101 20.73 15.86 -1.03
CA LEU A 101 19.58 15.55 -0.14
C LEU A 101 19.63 16.28 1.22
N PHE A 102 20.82 16.45 1.79
CA PHE A 102 21.02 17.10 3.08
C PHE A 102 21.30 18.60 2.99
N SER A 103 21.10 19.21 1.82
CA SER A 103 21.28 20.65 1.63
C SER A 103 20.13 21.45 2.26
N LYS A 104 20.44 22.67 2.72
CA LYS A 104 19.41 23.62 3.15
C LYS A 104 18.44 23.98 2.02
N GLU A 105 18.92 23.95 0.78
CA GLU A 105 18.13 24.21 -0.41
C GLU A 105 17.09 23.12 -0.67
N PHE A 106 17.48 21.83 -0.59
CA PHE A 106 16.54 20.72 -0.65
C PHE A 106 15.49 20.82 0.45
N LEU A 107 15.92 21.08 1.69
CA LEU A 107 14.98 21.19 2.81
C LEU A 107 13.99 22.34 2.62
N ARG A 108 14.43 23.49 2.08
CA ARG A 108 13.56 24.65 1.82
C ARG A 108 12.58 24.40 0.66
N ARG A 109 13.04 23.78 -0.44
CA ARG A 109 12.22 23.58 -1.66
C ARG A 109 11.33 22.32 -1.56
N HIS A 110 11.85 21.23 -1.01
CA HIS A 110 11.24 19.89 -1.07
C HIS A 110 11.01 19.24 0.31
N GLY A 111 11.43 19.87 1.40
CA GLY A 111 11.31 19.29 2.76
C GLY A 111 9.85 19.07 3.20
N ILE A 112 8.96 20.02 2.90
CA ILE A 112 7.52 19.89 3.20
C ILE A 112 6.89 18.79 2.35
N HIS A 113 7.28 18.69 1.07
CA HIS A 113 6.81 17.65 0.17
C HIS A 113 7.23 16.25 0.65
N LEU A 114 8.49 16.10 1.08
CA LEU A 114 8.99 14.86 1.67
C LEU A 114 8.28 14.52 2.98
N LEU A 115 8.03 15.51 3.84
CA LEU A 115 7.24 15.29 5.05
C LEU A 115 5.82 14.82 4.71
N GLY A 116 5.16 15.45 3.73
CA GLY A 116 3.83 15.05 3.26
C GLY A 116 3.80 13.63 2.73
N THR A 117 4.70 13.25 1.81
CA THR A 117 4.72 11.90 1.21
C THR A 117 5.10 10.81 2.22
N THR A 118 6.05 11.08 3.12
CA THR A 118 6.46 10.11 4.16
C THR A 118 5.38 9.89 5.21
N THR A 119 4.75 10.96 5.70
CA THR A 119 3.71 10.87 6.75
C THR A 119 2.42 10.25 6.22
N THR A 120 1.96 10.67 5.03
CA THR A 120 0.75 10.10 4.41
C THR A 120 0.92 8.62 4.10
N TRP A 121 2.08 8.19 3.58
CA TRP A 121 2.34 6.76 3.34
C TRP A 121 2.46 5.97 4.66
N PHE A 122 3.12 6.53 5.68
CA PHE A 122 3.19 5.92 7.01
C PHE A 122 1.80 5.69 7.64
N LEU A 123 0.97 6.73 7.68
CA LEU A 123 -0.38 6.67 8.27
C LEU A 123 -1.29 5.72 7.50
N LEU A 124 -1.19 5.75 6.16
CA LEU A 124 -1.91 4.80 5.30
C LEU A 124 -1.51 3.36 5.59
N ASP A 125 -0.21 3.06 5.65
CA ASP A 125 0.26 1.68 5.87
C ASP A 125 -0.09 1.19 7.28
N ILE A 126 -0.15 2.05 8.31
CA ILE A 126 -0.69 1.65 9.63
C ILE A 126 -2.12 1.14 9.48
N ALA A 127 -3.01 1.95 8.91
CA ALA A 127 -4.42 1.57 8.78
C ALA A 127 -4.59 0.36 7.86
N PHE A 128 -3.96 0.38 6.69
CA PHE A 128 -4.07 -0.66 5.69
C PHE A 128 -3.59 -2.02 6.21
N TYR A 129 -2.38 -2.10 6.79
CA TYR A 129 -1.86 -3.37 7.28
C TYR A 129 -2.60 -3.86 8.52
N SER A 130 -3.02 -2.95 9.42
CA SER A 130 -3.85 -3.35 10.57
C SER A 130 -5.15 -4.01 10.12
N GLN A 131 -5.82 -3.44 9.14
CA GLN A 131 -7.07 -3.99 8.62
C GLN A 131 -6.88 -5.30 7.87
N ASN A 132 -5.79 -5.44 7.09
CA ASN A 132 -5.56 -6.64 6.27
C ASN A 132 -5.03 -7.82 7.09
N LEU A 133 -4.12 -7.57 8.04
CA LEU A 133 -3.54 -8.63 8.88
C LEU A 133 -4.54 -9.15 9.90
N PHE A 134 -5.29 -8.26 10.54
CA PHE A 134 -6.25 -8.63 11.60
C PHE A 134 -7.68 -8.77 11.09
N GLN A 135 -7.85 -8.84 9.77
CA GLN A 135 -9.16 -9.01 9.15
C GLN A 135 -9.85 -10.30 9.61
N LYS A 136 -9.06 -11.38 9.73
CA LYS A 136 -9.51 -12.67 10.26
C LYS A 136 -10.07 -12.49 11.67
N ASP A 137 -9.31 -11.83 12.54
CA ASP A 137 -9.67 -11.67 13.95
C ASP A 137 -10.90 -10.77 14.11
N ILE A 138 -11.02 -9.72 13.29
CA ILE A 138 -12.21 -8.87 13.24
C ILE A 138 -13.44 -9.68 12.79
N PHE A 139 -13.31 -10.50 11.75
CA PHE A 139 -14.41 -11.33 11.25
C PHE A 139 -14.82 -12.46 12.20
N SER A 140 -13.85 -13.05 12.90
CA SER A 140 -14.08 -14.05 13.94
C SER A 140 -14.73 -13.43 15.18
N ALA A 141 -14.30 -12.23 15.60
CA ALA A 141 -14.88 -11.51 16.74
C ALA A 141 -16.37 -11.18 16.54
N ILE A 142 -16.80 -10.99 15.29
CA ILE A 142 -18.20 -10.69 14.94
C ILE A 142 -18.99 -11.98 14.64
N GLY A 143 -18.31 -13.13 14.61
CA GLY A 143 -18.91 -14.44 14.42
C GLY A 143 -19.30 -14.75 12.98
N TRP A 144 -18.68 -14.08 12.01
CA TRP A 144 -18.84 -14.40 10.59
C TRP A 144 -18.01 -15.64 10.20
N ILE A 145 -16.79 -15.73 10.72
CA ILE A 145 -15.98 -16.95 10.70
C ILE A 145 -16.22 -17.68 12.03
N PRO A 146 -16.51 -19.00 12.04
CA PRO A 146 -16.63 -19.76 13.28
C PRO A 146 -15.35 -19.65 14.11
N SER A 147 -15.40 -19.92 15.41
CA SER A 147 -14.19 -19.90 16.24
C SER A 147 -13.19 -20.95 15.71
N ALA A 148 -11.90 -20.58 15.65
CA ALA A 148 -10.82 -21.46 15.19
C ALA A 148 -10.91 -22.84 15.85
N LYS A 149 -11.26 -22.87 17.14
CA LYS A 149 -11.51 -24.08 17.93
C LYS A 149 -12.40 -25.14 17.27
N THR A 150 -13.40 -24.72 16.49
CA THR A 150 -14.40 -25.59 15.87
C THR A 150 -14.07 -26.03 14.43
N MET A 151 -12.91 -25.65 13.91
CA MET A 151 -12.49 -25.98 12.54
C MET A 151 -11.12 -26.65 12.52
N ASN A 152 -10.76 -27.27 11.41
CA ASN A 152 -9.39 -27.71 11.16
C ASN A 152 -8.61 -26.64 10.38
N ALA A 153 -7.28 -26.71 10.41
CA ALA A 153 -6.41 -25.73 9.76
C ALA A 153 -6.68 -25.59 8.25
N ILE A 154 -7.01 -26.69 7.57
CA ILE A 154 -7.24 -26.72 6.12
C ILE A 154 -8.56 -26.01 5.76
N GLU A 155 -9.62 -26.26 6.53
CA GLU A 155 -10.90 -25.58 6.36
C GLU A 155 -10.82 -24.10 6.72
N GLU A 156 -10.05 -23.76 7.75
CA GLU A 156 -9.78 -22.37 8.10
C GLU A 156 -9.12 -21.62 6.94
N VAL A 157 -8.02 -22.18 6.41
CA VAL A 157 -7.31 -21.61 5.25
C VAL A 157 -8.24 -21.50 4.04
N TYR A 158 -9.04 -22.52 3.75
CA TYR A 158 -9.99 -22.50 2.62
C TYR A 158 -11.04 -21.38 2.77
N ARG A 159 -11.63 -21.20 3.96
CA ARG A 159 -12.62 -20.15 4.22
C ARG A 159 -12.02 -18.76 4.13
N ILE A 160 -10.83 -18.56 4.70
CA ILE A 160 -10.09 -17.30 4.63
C ILE A 160 -9.71 -16.99 3.18
N ALA A 161 -9.18 -17.97 2.44
CA ALA A 161 -8.80 -17.80 1.03
C ALA A 161 -9.99 -17.44 0.14
N ARG A 162 -11.16 -18.03 0.36
CA ARG A 162 -12.40 -17.64 -0.33
C ARG A 162 -12.80 -16.20 -0.02
N ALA A 163 -12.76 -15.79 1.24
CA ALA A 163 -13.08 -14.42 1.65
C ALA A 163 -12.11 -13.42 1.01
N GLN A 164 -10.80 -13.68 1.06
CA GLN A 164 -9.77 -12.83 0.47
C GLN A 164 -9.87 -12.76 -1.06
N THR A 165 -10.19 -13.87 -1.73
CA THR A 165 -10.40 -13.89 -3.19
C THR A 165 -11.60 -13.04 -3.58
N LEU A 166 -12.70 -13.11 -2.83
CA LEU A 166 -13.88 -12.29 -3.06
C LEU A 166 -13.57 -10.80 -2.85
N ILE A 167 -12.85 -10.45 -1.78
CA ILE A 167 -12.37 -9.09 -1.53
C ILE A 167 -11.46 -8.62 -2.68
N ALA A 168 -10.55 -9.47 -3.15
CA ALA A 168 -9.66 -9.12 -4.25
C ALA A 168 -10.44 -8.82 -5.53
N LEU A 169 -11.45 -9.64 -5.85
CA LEU A 169 -12.29 -9.50 -7.03
C LEU A 169 -13.20 -8.28 -6.97
N CYS A 170 -13.85 -8.02 -5.84
CA CYS A 170 -14.87 -6.99 -5.70
C CYS A 170 -14.32 -5.63 -5.24
N SER A 171 -13.19 -5.62 -4.53
CA SER A 171 -12.59 -4.42 -3.95
C SER A 171 -11.23 -4.09 -4.57
N THR A 172 -10.26 -5.00 -4.46
CA THR A 172 -8.85 -4.67 -4.80
C THR A 172 -8.65 -4.38 -6.28
N VAL A 173 -9.10 -5.28 -7.18
CA VAL A 173 -8.92 -5.12 -8.63
C VAL A 173 -9.71 -3.92 -9.16
N PRO A 174 -11.02 -3.78 -8.91
CA PRO A 174 -11.78 -2.61 -9.37
C PRO A 174 -11.25 -1.31 -8.79
N GLY A 175 -10.84 -1.32 -7.51
CA GLY A 175 -10.26 -0.17 -6.82
C GLY A 175 -9.05 0.42 -7.55
N TYR A 176 -8.07 -0.43 -7.88
CA TYR A 176 -6.87 0.02 -8.58
C TYR A 176 -7.16 0.52 -9.99
N TRP A 177 -7.98 -0.20 -10.75
CA TRP A 177 -8.25 0.17 -12.15
C TRP A 177 -9.10 1.42 -12.29
N PHE A 178 -9.99 1.68 -11.33
CA PHE A 178 -10.64 2.98 -11.24
C PHE A 178 -9.60 4.09 -11.01
N THR A 179 -8.67 3.91 -10.07
CA THR A 179 -7.62 4.93 -9.85
C THR A 179 -6.82 5.18 -11.12
N VAL A 180 -6.41 4.13 -11.83
CA VAL A 180 -5.73 4.23 -13.14
C VAL A 180 -6.54 5.07 -14.14
N ALA A 181 -7.85 4.87 -14.21
CA ALA A 181 -8.72 5.57 -15.15
C ALA A 181 -8.95 7.05 -14.80
N PHE A 182 -8.90 7.41 -13.52
CA PHE A 182 -9.30 8.74 -13.03
C PHE A 182 -8.13 9.59 -12.51
N ILE A 183 -6.94 9.03 -12.27
CA ILE A 183 -5.79 9.75 -11.68
C ILE A 183 -5.34 10.98 -12.48
N ASP A 184 -5.39 10.91 -13.81
CA ASP A 184 -5.05 12.03 -14.68
C ASP A 184 -6.24 12.99 -14.92
N LYS A 185 -7.48 12.59 -14.58
CA LYS A 185 -8.68 13.43 -14.69
C LYS A 185 -8.99 14.21 -13.41
N MET A 186 -8.93 13.57 -12.25
CA MET A 186 -9.28 14.20 -10.97
C MET A 186 -8.08 14.84 -10.28
N GLY A 187 -6.87 14.32 -10.49
CA GLY A 187 -5.64 14.79 -9.83
C GLY A 187 -5.30 13.96 -8.59
N ARG A 188 -4.01 13.95 -8.22
CA ARG A 188 -3.48 13.07 -7.17
C ARG A 188 -3.91 13.56 -5.79
N PHE A 189 -3.90 14.87 -5.59
CA PHE A 189 -4.27 15.49 -4.31
C PHE A 189 -5.73 15.22 -3.97
N ALA A 190 -6.65 15.48 -4.92
CA ALA A 190 -8.07 15.29 -4.71
C ALA A 190 -8.42 13.82 -4.42
N ILE A 191 -7.83 12.89 -5.18
CA ILE A 191 -7.99 11.45 -4.97
C ILE A 191 -7.48 11.03 -3.58
N GLN A 192 -6.28 11.46 -3.19
CA GLN A 192 -5.72 11.14 -1.89
C GLN A 192 -6.57 11.69 -0.72
N LEU A 193 -7.05 12.92 -0.85
CA LEU A 193 -7.87 13.59 0.16
C LEU A 193 -9.21 12.88 0.37
N MET A 194 -9.92 12.56 -0.73
CA MET A 194 -11.17 11.78 -0.65
C MET A 194 -10.93 10.39 -0.05
N GLY A 195 -9.79 9.79 -0.37
CA GLY A 195 -9.42 8.49 0.17
C GLY A 195 -9.29 8.48 1.69
N PHE A 196 -8.47 9.36 2.25
CA PHE A 196 -8.38 9.50 3.72
C PHE A 196 -9.71 9.92 4.35
N PHE A 197 -10.48 10.79 3.70
CA PHE A 197 -11.81 11.19 4.17
C PHE A 197 -12.76 9.99 4.30
N PHE A 198 -12.96 9.23 3.22
CA PHE A 198 -13.86 8.08 3.26
C PHE A 198 -13.33 6.97 4.18
N MET A 199 -12.02 6.70 4.18
CA MET A 199 -11.44 5.74 5.12
C MET A 199 -11.72 6.13 6.57
N THR A 200 -11.68 7.42 6.90
CA THR A 200 -12.02 7.94 8.24
C THR A 200 -13.50 7.72 8.57
N VAL A 201 -14.40 8.12 7.66
CA VAL A 201 -15.85 7.99 7.85
C VAL A 201 -16.23 6.53 8.11
N PHE A 202 -15.76 5.63 7.26
CA PHE A 202 -16.08 4.21 7.37
C PHE A 202 -15.38 3.54 8.57
N MET A 203 -14.17 3.95 8.97
CA MET A 203 -13.57 3.49 10.23
C MET A 203 -14.45 3.85 11.44
N PHE A 204 -14.98 5.08 11.49
CA PHE A 204 -15.90 5.47 12.55
C PHE A 204 -17.27 4.78 12.43
N ALA A 205 -17.75 4.49 11.22
CA ALA A 205 -18.96 3.70 11.00
C ALA A 205 -18.84 2.26 11.52
N LEU A 206 -17.65 1.64 11.43
CA LEU A 206 -17.38 0.34 12.05
C LEU A 206 -17.25 0.44 13.58
N ALA A 207 -16.62 1.50 14.08
CA ALA A 207 -16.22 1.60 15.49
C ALA A 207 -17.32 2.14 16.43
N ILE A 208 -18.10 3.14 16.00
CA ILE A 208 -19.10 3.81 16.86
C ILE A 208 -20.25 2.84 17.21
N PRO A 209 -20.99 2.29 16.22
CA PRO A 209 -22.04 1.31 16.45
C PRO A 209 -21.50 -0.13 16.56
N TYR A 210 -20.29 -0.34 17.09
CA TYR A 210 -19.67 -1.69 17.17
C TYR A 210 -20.58 -2.75 17.81
N ASN A 211 -21.32 -2.40 18.87
CA ASN A 211 -22.26 -3.32 19.51
C ASN A 211 -23.40 -3.72 18.56
N HIS A 212 -23.90 -2.80 17.73
CA HIS A 212 -24.93 -3.09 16.72
C HIS A 212 -24.44 -4.16 15.73
N TRP A 213 -23.18 -4.07 15.31
CA TRP A 213 -22.55 -5.02 14.38
C TRP A 213 -22.35 -6.42 14.95
N THR A 214 -22.22 -6.56 16.27
CA THR A 214 -22.05 -7.87 16.92
C THR A 214 -23.32 -8.72 16.94
N HIS A 215 -24.50 -8.11 16.73
CA HIS A 215 -25.77 -8.83 16.63
C HIS A 215 -25.83 -9.67 15.35
N LYS A 216 -26.38 -10.89 15.44
CA LYS A 216 -26.44 -11.86 14.33
C LYS A 216 -27.09 -11.30 13.06
N ASP A 217 -28.11 -10.46 13.22
CA ASP A 217 -28.89 -9.90 12.11
C ASP A 217 -28.10 -8.85 11.30
N ASN A 218 -27.08 -8.22 11.89
CA ASN A 218 -26.35 -7.10 11.28
C ASN A 218 -24.96 -7.50 10.76
N ARG A 219 -24.58 -8.79 10.86
CA ARG A 219 -23.26 -9.29 10.44
C ARG A 219 -22.96 -9.06 8.97
N ILE A 220 -23.99 -9.17 8.11
CA ILE A 220 -23.84 -8.91 6.67
C ILE A 220 -23.52 -7.44 6.42
N GLY A 221 -24.22 -6.53 7.11
CA GLY A 221 -23.96 -5.08 7.01
C GLY A 221 -22.55 -4.72 7.44
N PHE A 222 -22.02 -5.36 8.49
CA PHE A 222 -20.62 -5.16 8.91
C PHE A 222 -19.63 -5.58 7.81
N VAL A 223 -19.82 -6.76 7.22
CA VAL A 223 -18.95 -7.25 6.15
C VAL A 223 -19.04 -6.33 4.92
N CYS A 224 -20.23 -5.86 4.56
CA CYS A 224 -20.43 -4.88 3.49
C CYS A 224 -19.69 -3.57 3.79
N ASP A 225 -19.76 -3.06 5.01
CA ASP A 225 -19.09 -1.82 5.40
C ASP A 225 -17.56 -1.96 5.34
N VAL A 226 -17.00 -3.09 5.82
CA VAL A 226 -15.57 -3.42 5.67
C VAL A 226 -15.17 -3.54 4.20
N LEU A 227 -15.99 -4.20 3.36
CA LEU A 227 -15.73 -4.34 1.92
C LEU A 227 -15.70 -2.97 1.21
N ILE A 228 -16.65 -2.10 1.53
CA ILE A 228 -16.73 -0.75 0.98
C ILE A 228 -15.54 0.08 1.47
N ASN A 229 -15.17 -0.02 2.74
CA ASN A 229 -13.99 0.67 3.27
C ASN A 229 -12.71 0.25 2.54
N LEU A 230 -12.50 -1.06 2.35
CA LEU A 230 -11.35 -1.59 1.63
C LEU A 230 -11.36 -1.15 0.15
N LEU A 231 -12.53 -1.17 -0.49
CA LEU A 231 -12.70 -0.72 -1.87
C LEU A 231 -12.32 0.76 -1.98
N LEU A 232 -12.86 1.62 -1.11
CA LEU A 232 -12.57 3.06 -1.10
C LEU A 232 -11.10 3.35 -0.79
N CYS A 233 -10.47 2.61 0.13
CA CYS A 233 -9.03 2.72 0.37
C CYS A 233 -8.21 2.45 -0.91
N LYS A 234 -8.63 1.45 -1.71
CA LYS A 234 -7.97 1.06 -2.96
C LYS A 234 -8.31 1.97 -4.14
N LEU A 235 -9.50 2.54 -4.15
CA LEU A 235 -9.98 3.51 -5.15
C LEU A 235 -9.27 4.87 -5.08
N TRP A 236 -8.79 5.24 -3.89
CA TRP A 236 -8.45 6.62 -3.63
C TRP A 236 -7.02 6.78 -3.06
N THR A 237 -6.70 6.18 -1.91
CA THR A 237 -5.46 6.55 -1.21
C THR A 237 -4.24 5.73 -1.63
N TYR A 238 -4.43 4.45 -1.96
CA TYR A 238 -3.31 3.51 -2.00
C TYR A 238 -2.39 3.67 -3.22
N ALA A 239 -2.93 4.01 -4.39
CA ALA A 239 -2.11 4.26 -5.57
C ALA A 239 -1.49 5.67 -5.57
N THR A 240 -2.15 6.67 -4.97
CA THR A 240 -1.64 8.05 -4.97
C THR A 240 -0.40 8.21 -4.09
N THR A 241 -0.36 7.59 -2.92
CA THR A 241 0.83 7.62 -2.04
C THR A 241 2.06 6.99 -2.69
N PHE A 242 1.87 6.04 -3.61
CA PHE A 242 2.94 5.48 -4.44
C PHE A 242 3.33 6.39 -5.62
N VAL A 243 2.35 6.93 -6.35
CA VAL A 243 2.57 7.74 -7.56
C VAL A 243 3.20 9.10 -7.24
N VAL A 244 2.71 9.79 -6.20
CA VAL A 244 3.09 11.18 -5.89
C VAL A 244 4.61 11.36 -5.66
N PRO A 245 5.29 10.60 -4.78
CA PRO A 245 6.74 10.74 -4.63
C PRO A 245 7.52 10.42 -5.92
N ALA A 246 6.97 9.64 -6.84
CA ALA A 246 7.60 9.40 -8.14
C ALA A 246 7.44 10.58 -9.13
N GLU A 247 6.54 11.53 -8.86
CA GLU A 247 6.24 12.65 -9.76
C GLU A 247 6.73 14.01 -9.26
N ILE A 248 6.84 14.21 -7.94
CA ILE A 248 7.11 15.54 -7.35
C ILE A 248 8.61 15.82 -7.14
N PHE A 249 9.44 14.79 -7.04
CA PHE A 249 10.86 14.97 -6.74
C PHE A 249 11.72 15.08 -8.01
N PRO A 250 12.80 15.89 -7.96
CA PRO A 250 13.76 16.05 -9.05
C PRO A 250 14.34 14.70 -9.45
N ALA A 251 14.57 14.49 -10.75
CA ALA A 251 15.01 13.20 -11.29
C ALA A 251 16.22 12.61 -10.53
N ARG A 252 17.17 13.48 -10.18
CA ARG A 252 18.42 13.14 -9.48
C ARG A 252 18.20 12.59 -8.06
N LEU A 253 17.20 13.07 -7.34
CA LEU A 253 16.90 12.64 -5.96
C LEU A 253 15.61 11.81 -5.84
N ARG A 254 14.89 11.62 -6.95
CA ARG A 254 13.57 10.96 -6.99
C ARG A 254 13.60 9.57 -6.39
N SER A 255 14.57 8.75 -6.80
CA SER A 255 14.72 7.38 -6.28
C SER A 255 14.94 7.38 -4.76
N THR A 256 15.81 8.25 -4.25
CA THR A 256 16.09 8.37 -2.82
C THR A 256 14.88 8.86 -2.03
N CYS A 257 14.20 9.91 -2.49
CA CYS A 257 13.02 10.46 -1.81
C CYS A 257 11.82 9.51 -1.85
N HIS A 258 11.63 8.81 -2.98
CA HIS A 258 10.67 7.72 -3.09
C HIS A 258 11.03 6.57 -2.15
N GLY A 259 12.30 6.19 -2.07
CA GLY A 259 12.81 5.17 -1.14
C GLY A 259 12.56 5.53 0.32
N ILE A 260 12.81 6.78 0.74
CA ILE A 260 12.53 7.26 2.10
C ILE A 260 11.01 7.22 2.38
N SER A 261 10.19 7.66 1.42
CA SER A 261 8.73 7.62 1.55
C SER A 261 8.20 6.18 1.66
N ALA A 262 8.73 5.26 0.84
CA ALA A 262 8.38 3.85 0.87
C ALA A 262 8.84 3.17 2.17
N ALA A 263 10.04 3.49 2.66
CA ALA A 263 10.56 3.00 3.94
C ALA A 263 9.68 3.47 5.11
N SER A 264 9.23 4.73 5.08
CA SER A 264 8.24 5.27 6.03
C SER A 264 6.94 4.46 6.00
N GLY A 265 6.40 4.15 4.81
CA GLY A 265 5.26 3.24 4.68
C GLY A 265 5.49 1.90 5.38
N LYS A 266 6.64 1.25 5.15
CA LYS A 266 6.97 -0.02 5.81
C LYS A 266 7.13 0.07 7.32
N LEU A 267 7.65 1.19 7.85
CA LEU A 267 7.62 1.44 9.29
C LEU A 267 6.18 1.55 9.80
N GLY A 268 5.30 2.21 9.04
CA GLY A 268 3.86 2.26 9.33
C GLY A 268 3.23 0.88 9.36
N ALA A 269 3.56 0.02 8.40
CA ALA A 269 3.08 -1.37 8.35
C ALA A 269 3.49 -2.18 9.60
N ILE A 270 4.73 -2.01 10.07
CA ILE A 270 5.24 -2.63 11.30
C ILE A 270 4.46 -2.10 12.51
N VAL A 271 4.28 -0.79 12.62
CA VAL A 271 3.50 -0.16 13.70
C VAL A 271 2.04 -0.63 13.67
N GLY A 272 1.42 -0.78 12.51
CA GLY A 272 0.07 -1.31 12.37
C GLY A 272 -0.01 -2.79 12.78
N ALA A 273 0.91 -3.61 12.27
CA ALA A 273 0.98 -5.03 12.58
C ALA A 273 1.14 -5.29 14.09
N PHE A 274 2.15 -4.72 14.73
CA PHE A 274 2.35 -4.93 16.16
C PHE A 274 1.41 -4.09 17.02
N GLY A 275 1.22 -2.82 16.69
CA GLY A 275 0.39 -1.91 17.48
C GLY A 275 -1.07 -2.35 17.54
N PHE A 276 -1.68 -2.69 16.39
CA PHE A 276 -3.07 -3.14 16.41
C PHE A 276 -3.23 -4.47 17.13
N LEU A 277 -2.30 -5.42 16.95
CA LEU A 277 -2.32 -6.71 17.64
C LEU A 277 -2.39 -6.55 19.16
N TYR A 278 -1.55 -5.68 19.73
CA TYR A 278 -1.54 -5.43 21.18
C TYR A 278 -2.75 -4.60 21.64
N LEU A 279 -3.18 -3.61 20.85
CA LEU A 279 -4.30 -2.74 21.22
C LEU A 279 -5.66 -3.47 21.13
N ALA A 280 -5.86 -4.32 20.13
CA ALA A 280 -7.12 -5.01 19.87
C ALA A 280 -7.46 -6.10 20.90
N GLN A 281 -6.48 -6.51 21.72
CA GLN A 281 -6.67 -7.46 22.81
C GLN A 281 -7.80 -7.05 23.75
N ASN A 282 -8.43 -8.04 24.38
CA ASN A 282 -9.53 -7.80 25.31
C ASN A 282 -9.07 -6.93 26.49
N LYS A 283 -9.96 -6.07 26.97
CA LYS A 283 -9.75 -5.27 28.18
C LYS A 283 -9.64 -6.15 29.42
N ASP A 284 -10.35 -7.28 29.42
CA ASP A 284 -10.27 -8.28 30.47
C ASP A 284 -9.03 -9.14 30.24
N LYS A 285 -8.04 -9.06 31.14
CA LYS A 285 -6.80 -9.87 31.06
C LYS A 285 -7.07 -11.38 30.99
N ALA A 286 -8.16 -11.85 31.59
CA ALA A 286 -8.57 -13.26 31.57
C ALA A 286 -9.10 -13.73 30.20
N LYS A 287 -9.42 -12.80 29.28
CA LYS A 287 -9.93 -13.07 27.93
C LYS A 287 -8.97 -12.60 26.83
N ALA A 288 -7.80 -12.10 27.20
CA ALA A 288 -6.74 -11.77 26.26
C ALA A 288 -6.04 -13.06 25.82
N ASP A 289 -5.49 -13.06 24.61
CA ASP A 289 -4.76 -14.21 24.09
C ASP A 289 -3.52 -14.52 24.94
N ALA A 290 -3.19 -15.80 25.07
CA ALA A 290 -2.07 -16.24 25.90
C ALA A 290 -0.76 -15.57 25.47
N GLY A 291 -0.10 -14.89 26.42
CA GLY A 291 1.15 -14.15 26.18
C GLY A 291 0.99 -12.66 25.89
N TYR A 292 -0.24 -12.14 25.74
CA TYR A 292 -0.49 -10.71 25.52
C TYR A 292 -1.00 -9.98 26.79
N PRO A 293 -0.62 -8.71 26.99
CA PRO A 293 -1.26 -7.87 28.00
C PRO A 293 -2.69 -7.52 27.60
N ALA A 294 -3.50 -7.08 28.58
CA ALA A 294 -4.84 -6.56 28.30
C ALA A 294 -4.76 -5.33 27.39
N GLY A 295 -5.57 -5.33 26.34
CA GLY A 295 -5.64 -4.26 25.35
C GLY A 295 -6.77 -3.27 25.63
N ILE A 296 -7.03 -2.42 24.65
CA ILE A 296 -8.16 -1.48 24.67
C ILE A 296 -9.41 -2.05 23.98
N GLY A 297 -9.30 -3.22 23.37
CA GLY A 297 -10.36 -3.92 22.64
C GLY A 297 -10.55 -3.42 21.20
N VAL A 298 -11.00 -4.32 20.33
CA VAL A 298 -11.21 -4.09 18.89
C VAL A 298 -11.94 -2.78 18.60
N ARG A 299 -13.03 -2.47 19.31
CA ARG A 299 -13.78 -1.21 19.13
C ARG A 299 -12.88 0.02 19.26
N ASN A 300 -12.12 0.12 20.35
CA ASN A 300 -11.29 1.30 20.60
C ASN A 300 -10.09 1.33 19.65
N SER A 301 -9.55 0.18 19.26
CA SER A 301 -8.50 0.09 18.24
C SER A 301 -8.99 0.61 16.88
N LEU A 302 -10.23 0.30 16.48
CA LEU A 302 -10.84 0.84 15.26
C LEU A 302 -11.01 2.37 15.34
N ILE A 303 -11.34 2.93 16.52
CA ILE A 303 -11.37 4.40 16.72
C ILE A 303 -9.97 5.00 16.51
N VAL A 304 -8.93 4.37 17.08
CA VAL A 304 -7.54 4.82 16.89
C VAL A 304 -7.16 4.81 15.41
N LEU A 305 -7.50 3.75 14.66
CA LEU A 305 -7.29 3.71 13.21
C LEU A 305 -8.07 4.81 12.47
N GLY A 306 -9.31 5.10 12.88
CA GLY A 306 -10.08 6.22 12.34
C GLY A 306 -9.41 7.58 12.55
N VAL A 307 -8.84 7.81 13.74
CA VAL A 307 -8.07 9.03 14.04
C VAL A 307 -6.79 9.09 13.20
N ILE A 308 -6.08 7.98 13.01
CA ILE A 308 -4.89 7.90 12.15
C ILE A 308 -5.23 8.26 10.69
N ASN A 309 -6.34 7.74 10.17
CA ASN A 309 -6.84 8.11 8.84
C ASN A 309 -7.21 9.58 8.76
N PHE A 310 -7.82 10.15 9.80
CA PHE A 310 -8.14 11.57 9.87
C PHE A 310 -6.88 12.44 9.82
N LEU A 311 -5.82 12.06 10.55
CA LEU A 311 -4.52 12.74 10.45
C LEU A 311 -3.97 12.68 9.02
N GLY A 312 -4.20 11.59 8.30
CA GLY A 312 -3.85 11.48 6.88
C GLY A 312 -4.50 12.56 6.00
N ILE A 313 -5.73 13.00 6.32
CA ILE A 313 -6.38 14.15 5.66
C ILE A 313 -5.54 15.42 5.88
N LEU A 314 -5.14 15.70 7.12
CA LEU A 314 -4.38 16.89 7.48
C LEU A 314 -3.01 16.92 6.79
N PHE A 315 -2.30 15.79 6.79
CA PHE A 315 -0.99 15.68 6.15
C PHE A 315 -1.06 15.64 4.62
N THR A 316 -2.21 15.31 4.03
CA THR A 316 -2.41 15.41 2.58
C THR A 316 -2.32 16.86 2.08
N PHE A 317 -2.61 17.87 2.90
CA PHE A 317 -2.41 19.29 2.54
C PHE A 317 -0.94 19.67 2.34
N LEU A 318 0.01 18.87 2.83
CA LEU A 318 1.45 19.07 2.58
C LEU A 318 1.90 18.51 1.23
N VAL A 319 1.01 17.77 0.54
CA VAL A 319 1.31 17.07 -0.70
C VAL A 319 0.89 17.93 -1.90
N PRO A 320 1.81 18.32 -2.79
CA PRO A 320 1.48 19.17 -3.92
C PRO A 320 0.75 18.39 -5.03
N GLU A 321 -0.14 19.07 -5.76
CA GLU A 321 -0.79 18.49 -6.94
C GLU A 321 0.16 18.47 -8.15
N SER A 322 0.38 17.27 -8.70
CA SER A 322 1.27 16.99 -9.82
C SER A 322 0.58 16.96 -11.19
N LYS A 323 -0.76 16.95 -11.23
CA LYS A 323 -1.55 16.85 -12.47
C LYS A 323 -1.20 17.95 -13.48
N GLY A 324 -0.86 17.53 -14.70
CA GLY A 324 -0.66 18.41 -15.85
C GLY A 324 0.64 19.23 -15.85
N LYS A 325 1.49 19.05 -14.84
CA LYS A 325 2.80 19.72 -14.75
C LYS A 325 3.91 18.80 -15.23
N SER A 326 4.92 19.38 -15.86
CA SER A 326 6.13 18.64 -16.24
C SER A 326 6.92 18.21 -15.00
N LEU A 327 7.83 17.24 -15.14
CA LEU A 327 8.65 16.82 -14.00
C LEU A 327 9.58 17.96 -13.58
N GLU A 328 10.03 18.72 -14.57
CA GLU A 328 10.96 19.84 -14.45
C GLU A 328 10.29 21.06 -13.80
N ASP A 329 9.01 21.31 -14.09
CA ASP A 329 8.22 22.36 -13.41
C ASP A 329 7.91 21.99 -11.96
N LEU A 330 7.69 20.71 -11.67
CA LEU A 330 7.40 20.22 -10.32
C LEU A 330 8.64 20.17 -9.44
N SER A 331 9.79 19.82 -10.04
CA SER A 331 11.07 19.78 -9.36
C SER A 331 11.68 21.18 -9.15
N GLY A 332 11.18 22.18 -9.88
CA GLY A 332 11.75 23.53 -9.92
C GLY A 332 13.05 23.59 -10.72
N GLU A 333 13.25 22.66 -11.66
CA GLU A 333 14.43 22.64 -12.55
C GLU A 333 14.35 23.71 -13.65
N ASN A 334 13.16 24.26 -13.94
CA ASN A 334 12.95 25.31 -14.95
C ASN A 334 13.01 26.76 -14.43
N GLU A 335 13.02 27.00 -13.11
CA GLU A 335 12.94 28.36 -12.56
C GLU A 335 14.26 29.16 -12.71
N ASP A 336 15.39 28.48 -12.90
CA ASP A 336 16.70 29.12 -13.01
C ASP A 336 17.14 29.44 -14.46
N ASP A 337 16.37 28.99 -15.48
CA ASP A 337 16.57 29.35 -16.90
C ASP A 337 15.94 30.71 -17.28
N ASN A 338 15.08 31.28 -16.42
CA ASN A 338 14.46 32.58 -16.63
C ASN A 338 15.27 33.72 -15.97
N GLN A 339 16.59 33.75 -16.17
CA GLN A 339 17.33 35.00 -15.99
C GLN A 339 17.00 35.94 -17.16
N PRO A 340 16.66 37.22 -16.91
CA PRO A 340 16.38 38.17 -17.98
C PRO A 340 17.69 38.59 -18.65
N GLY A 341 18.12 37.80 -19.65
CA GLY A 341 19.30 38.08 -20.45
C GLY A 341 19.22 37.37 -21.80
N GLU A 342 19.20 38.17 -22.86
CA GLU A 342 19.30 37.78 -24.28
C GLU A 342 18.04 37.21 -24.95
N GLN A 343 17.22 38.14 -25.47
CA GLN A 343 16.38 37.90 -26.65
C GLN A 343 17.27 37.56 -27.86
N GLY A 344 17.62 36.29 -28.01
CA GLY A 344 18.17 35.72 -29.25
C GLY A 344 17.05 35.18 -30.13
N SER A 345 16.66 35.94 -31.14
CA SER A 345 15.72 35.54 -32.19
C SER A 345 16.18 34.25 -32.90
N HIS A 346 15.57 33.10 -32.59
CA HIS A 346 15.62 31.93 -33.45
C HIS A 346 14.21 31.49 -33.88
N ASN A 347 13.86 31.97 -35.07
CA ASN A 347 12.76 31.46 -35.89
C ASN A 347 13.16 30.08 -36.43
N SER A 348 12.58 29.00 -35.91
CA SER A 348 12.68 27.67 -36.51
C SER A 348 11.27 27.14 -36.83
N ARG A 349 10.85 27.40 -38.07
CA ARG A 349 9.72 26.72 -38.72
C ARG A 349 10.02 25.22 -38.79
N THR A 350 9.15 24.42 -38.19
CA THR A 350 9.10 22.97 -38.38
C THR A 350 8.53 22.63 -39.75
N VAL A 351 9.27 21.84 -40.54
CA VAL A 351 8.77 21.13 -41.74
C VAL A 351 8.49 19.68 -41.32
N PRO A 352 7.38 19.05 -41.76
CA PRO A 352 7.02 17.70 -41.34
C PRO A 352 7.70 16.64 -42.20
N VAL A 353 8.18 15.56 -41.56
CA VAL A 353 8.20 14.20 -42.12
C VAL A 353 7.73 13.25 -41.03
#